data_AF-A0A838UE43-F1
#
_entry.id   AF-A0A838UE43-F1
#
_cell.length_a   1.000
_cell.length_b   1.000
_cell.length_c   1.000
_cell.angle_alpha   90.00
_cell.angle_beta   90.00
_cell.angle_gamma   90.00
#
_symmetry.space_group_name_H-M   'P 1'
#
loop_
_entity.id
_entity.type
_entity.pdbx_description
1 polymer ?
#
loop_
_entity_poly.entity_id
_entity_poly.type
_entity_poly.pdbx_seq_one_letter_code
_entity_poly.pdbx_strand_id
1 'polypeptide(L)' 'MTLTLTVALAGLAAALTVLFGWLGARPARPLAAPRLVPWRLLMIVAFAGAVAMLVHAVNLFRGR' A
#
# COMPACT_ATOMS: atom_id res chain seq x y z
N MET A 1 -5.13 -11.79 14.82
CA MET A 1 -4.32 -10.55 14.89
C MET A 1 -4.98 -9.61 15.89
N THR A 2 -4.24 -8.83 16.67
CA THR A 2 -4.82 -7.83 17.60
C THR A 2 -5.24 -6.55 16.86
N LEU A 3 -6.14 -5.72 17.42
CA LEU A 3 -6.55 -4.46 16.75
C LEU A 3 -5.35 -3.62 16.37
N THR A 4 -4.47 -3.47 17.35
CA THR A 4 -3.32 -2.57 17.29
C THR A 4 -2.42 -2.98 16.13
N LEU A 5 -2.18 -4.28 15.99
CA LEU A 5 -1.40 -4.84 14.89
C LEU A 5 -2.11 -4.59 13.55
N THR A 6 -3.40 -4.89 13.44
CA THR A 6 -4.15 -4.70 12.18
C THR A 6 -4.16 -3.24 11.73
N VAL A 7 -4.39 -2.30 12.65
CA VAL A 7 -4.38 -0.86 12.36
C VAL A 7 -2.98 -0.38 11.98
N ALA A 8 -1.93 -0.87 12.66
CA ALA A 8 -0.55 -0.55 12.31
C ALA A 8 -0.18 -1.02 10.90
N LEU A 9 -0.57 -2.24 10.51
CA LEU A 9 -0.35 -2.77 9.16
C LEU A 9 -1.17 -2.01 8.12
N ALA A 10 -2.41 -1.64 8.42
CA ALA A 10 -3.23 -0.81 7.52
C ALA A 10 -2.56 0.55 7.27
N GLY A 11 -2.07 1.20 8.33
CA GLY A 11 -1.35 2.47 8.23
C GLY A 11 -0.05 2.36 7.42
N LEU A 12 0.73 1.31 7.64
CA LEU A 12 1.95 1.04 6.88
C LEU A 12 1.64 0.81 5.39
N ALA A 13 0.64 -0.01 5.08
CA ALA A 13 0.24 -0.29 3.70
C ALA A 13 -0.27 0.97 2.99
N ALA A 14 -1.01 1.84 3.70
CA ALA A 14 -1.43 3.14 3.18
C ALA A 14 -0.24 4.06 2.90
N ALA A 15 0.74 4.15 3.82
CA ALA A 15 1.96 4.93 3.61
C ALA A 15 2.76 4.43 2.40
N LEU A 16 2.91 3.12 2.25
CA LEU A 16 3.56 2.51 1.09
C LEU A 16 2.81 2.79 -0.22
N THR A 17 1.47 2.78 -0.19
CA THR A 17 0.64 3.15 -1.35
C THR A 17 0.97 4.56 -1.82
N VAL A 18 1.01 5.53 -0.89
CA VAL A 18 1.35 6.92 -1.21
C VAL A 18 2.78 7.03 -1.74
N LEU A 19 3.75 6.38 -1.07
CA LEU A 19 5.15 6.39 -1.48
C LEU A 19 5.35 5.82 -2.88
N PHE A 20 4.79 4.64 -3.15
CA PHE A 20 4.91 3.97 -4.45
C PHE A 20 4.13 4.72 -5.54
N GLY A 21 2.99 5.32 -5.20
CA GLY A 21 2.26 6.22 -6.09
C GLY A 21 3.09 7.44 -6.47
N TRP A 22 3.73 8.08 -5.49
CA TRP A 22 4.61 9.23 -5.73
C TRP A 22 5.83 8.87 -6.57
N LEU A 23 6.51 7.75 -6.25
CA LEU A 23 7.66 7.26 -7.03
C LEU A 23 7.26 6.85 -8.46
N GLY A 24 6.08 6.23 -8.61
CA GLY A 24 5.51 5.84 -9.89
C GLY A 24 5.07 7.01 -10.76
N ALA A 25 4.62 8.12 -10.16
CA ALA A 25 4.18 9.33 -10.85
C ALA A 25 5.34 10.19 -11.38
N ARG A 26 6.58 9.98 -10.90
CA ARG A 26 7.75 10.66 -11.46
C ARG A 26 7.84 10.39 -12.97
N PRO A 27 8.32 11.33 -13.79
CA PRO A 27 8.47 11.10 -15.23
C PRO A 27 9.46 9.96 -15.50
N ALA A 28 9.11 9.04 -16.40
CA ALA A 28 10.01 7.99 -16.85
C ALA A 28 11.03 8.57 -17.83
N ARG A 29 12.31 8.18 -17.71
CA ARG A 29 13.35 8.51 -18.70
C ARG A 29 13.74 7.26 -19.47
N PRO A 30 12.91 6.79 -20.43
CA PRO A 30 13.10 5.51 -21.10
C PRO A 30 14.46 5.35 -21.79
N LEU A 31 15.06 6.45 -22.27
CA LEU A 31 16.34 6.43 -22.98
C LEU A 31 17.59 6.51 -22.08
N ALA A 32 17.47 6.94 -20.82
CA ALA A 32 18.63 7.18 -19.94
C ALA A 32 18.59 6.40 -18.64
N ALA A 33 17.39 6.04 -18.15
CA ALA A 33 17.19 5.29 -16.93
C ALA A 33 15.82 4.58 -17.00
N PRO A 34 15.75 3.42 -17.68
CA PRO A 34 14.53 2.61 -17.69
C PRO A 34 14.15 2.23 -16.26
N ARG A 35 12.86 2.28 -15.95
CA ARG A 35 12.35 1.94 -14.61
C ARG A 35 12.44 0.42 -14.41
N LEU A 36 13.42 -0.01 -13.62
CA LEU A 36 13.56 -1.42 -13.23
C LEU A 36 12.51 -1.83 -12.19
N VAL A 37 12.12 -0.91 -11.30
CA VAL A 37 11.15 -1.18 -10.23
C VAL A 37 9.73 -0.85 -10.72
N PRO A 38 8.78 -1.80 -10.65
CA PRO A 38 7.40 -1.59 -11.08
C PRO A 38 6.59 -0.85 -10.01
N TRP A 39 6.91 0.43 -9.77
CA TRP A 39 6.28 1.25 -8.72
C TRP A 39 4.75 1.25 -8.73
N ARG A 40 4.13 1.25 -9.93
CA ARG A 40 2.66 1.22 -10.07
C ARG A 40 2.07 -0.11 -9.60
N LEU A 41 2.73 -1.23 -9.86
CA LEU A 41 2.28 -2.54 -9.38
C LEU A 41 2.40 -2.61 -7.85
N LEU A 42 3.53 -2.15 -7.30
CA LEU A 42 3.74 -2.10 -5.87
C LEU A 42 2.71 -1.21 -5.16
N MET A 43 2.36 -0.07 -5.76
CA MET A 43 1.27 0.79 -5.29
C MET A 43 -0.07 0.04 -5.21
N ILE A 44 -0.43 -0.69 -6.27
CA ILE A 44 -1.70 -1.43 -6.33
C ILE A 44 -1.74 -2.55 -5.28
N VAL A 45 -0.64 -3.30 -5.13
CA VAL A 45 -0.55 -4.37 -4.12
C VAL A 45 -0.63 -3.80 -2.71
N ALA A 46 0.09 -2.71 -2.43
CA ALA A 46 0.02 -2.02 -1.13
C ALA A 46 -1.40 -1.49 -0.86
N PHE A 47 -2.07 -0.94 -1.86
CA PHE A 47 -3.44 -0.44 -1.74
C PHE A 47 -4.42 -1.59 -1.44
N ALA A 48 -4.33 -2.70 -2.18
CA ALA A 48 -5.15 -3.88 -1.93
C ALA A 48 -4.94 -4.43 -0.51
N GLY A 49 -3.68 -4.46 -0.05
CA GLY A 49 -3.34 -4.83 1.32
C GLY A 49 -3.94 -3.88 2.36
N ALA A 50 -3.88 -2.57 2.13
CA ALA A 50 -4.47 -1.57 3.01
C ALA A 50 -5.99 -1.75 3.13
N VAL A 51 -6.69 -1.93 2.00
CA VAL A 51 -8.14 -2.19 1.97
C VAL A 51 -8.48 -3.49 2.70
N ALA A 52 -7.73 -4.57 2.47
CA ALA A 52 -7.94 -5.84 3.16
C ALA A 52 -7.77 -5.71 4.68
N MET A 53 -6.73 -4.99 5.15
CA MET A 53 -6.53 -4.73 6.57
C MET A 53 -7.63 -3.83 7.16
N LEU A 54 -8.16 -2.88 6.38
CA LEU A 54 -9.27 -2.03 6.81
C LEU A 54 -10.55 -2.86 7.01
N VAL A 55 -10.88 -3.74 6.05
CA VAL A 55 -12.02 -4.67 6.17
C VAL A 55 -11.81 -5.60 7.36
N HIS A 56 -10.61 -6.14 7.54
CA HIS A 56 -10.29 -6.97 8.70
C HIS A 56 -10.44 -6.20 10.02
N ALA A 57 -10.00 -4.94 10.09
CA ALA A 57 -10.14 -4.09 11.26
C ALA A 57 -11.61 -3.81 11.59
N VAL A 58 -12.45 -3.53 10.58
CA VAL A 58 -13.89 -3.35 10.76
C VAL A 58 -14.54 -4.63 11.26
N ASN A 59 -14.22 -5.79 10.70
CA ASN A 59 -14.74 -7.06 11.18
C ASN A 59 -14.28 -7.39 12.60
N LEU A 60 -13.04 -7.05 12.94
CA LEU A 60 -12.50 -7.25 14.27
C LEU A 60 -13.07 -6.24 15.29
N PHE A 61 -13.50 -5.05 14.85
CA PHE A 61 -14.22 -4.10 15.67
C PHE A 61 -15.68 -4.50 15.89
N ARG A 62 -16.31 -5.12 14.87
CA ARG A 62 -17.71 -5.61 14.93
C ARG A 62 -17.86 -6.98 15.61
N GLY A 63 -16.87 -7.84 15.45
CA GLY A 63 -16.84 -9.22 15.95
C GLY A 63 -15.99 -9.38 17.22
N ARG A 64 -15.65 -8.26 17.86
CA ARG A 64 -15.31 -8.18 19.27
C ARG A 64 -16.53 -7.78 20.07
#